data_AF-A0A966TP17-F1
#
_entry.id   AF-A0A966TP17-F1
#
_cell.length_a   1.000
_cell.length_b   1.000
_cell.length_c   1.000
_cell.angle_alpha   90.00
_cell.angle_beta   90.00
_cell.angle_gamma   90.00
#
_symmetry.space_group_name_H-M   'P 1'
#
loop_
_entity.id
_entity.type
_entity.pdbx_description
1 polymer ?
#
loop_
_entity_poly.entity_id
_entity_poly.type
_entity_poly.pdbx_seq_one_letter_code
_entity_poly.pdbx_strand_id
1 'polypeptide(L)' 'MKGFLRVLALSSFFFLGCAAMANAQFTRHIIWLKNKGGNTFSLSNPSAYLSARSIQRRTSQQIIVDSTDLPVSSV' A
#
# COMPACT_ATOMS: atom_id res chain seq x y z
N MET A 1 -21.26 16.25 -40.11
CA MET A 1 -21.48 15.83 -38.70
C MET A 1 -21.49 14.32 -38.50
N LYS A 2 -22.17 13.52 -39.34
CA LYS A 2 -22.25 12.04 -39.18
C LYS A 2 -20.90 11.32 -39.26
N GLY A 3 -19.97 11.78 -40.09
CA GLY A 3 -18.61 11.20 -40.18
C GLY A 3 -17.75 11.46 -38.93
N PHE A 4 -17.85 12.64 -38.34
CA PHE A 4 -17.16 13.00 -37.10
C PHE A 4 -17.60 12.15 -35.91
N LEU A 5 -18.92 11.88 -35.80
CA LEU A 5 -19.47 11.02 -34.76
C LEU A 5 -18.98 9.56 -34.87
N ARG A 6 -18.76 9.06 -36.09
CA ARG A 6 -18.19 7.73 -36.33
C ARG A 6 -16.74 7.63 -35.90
N VAL A 7 -15.94 8.66 -36.17
CA VAL A 7 -14.52 8.70 -35.76
C VAL A 7 -14.41 8.69 -34.23
N LEU A 8 -15.24 9.47 -33.53
CA LEU A 8 -15.30 9.47 -32.06
C LEU A 8 -15.70 8.12 -31.47
N ALA A 9 -16.70 7.45 -32.07
CA ALA A 9 -17.12 6.13 -31.63
C ALA A 9 -16.00 5.08 -31.81
N LEU A 10 -15.29 5.12 -32.95
CA LEU A 10 -14.19 4.20 -33.24
C LEU A 10 -12.98 4.45 -32.33
N SER A 11 -12.63 5.71 -32.06
CA SER A 11 -11.54 6.04 -31.13
C SER A 11 -11.90 5.60 -29.71
N SER A 12 -13.13 5.83 -29.26
CA SER A 12 -13.58 5.40 -27.93
C SER A 12 -13.53 3.88 -27.79
N PHE A 13 -13.95 3.14 -28.81
CA PHE A 13 -13.91 1.67 -28.80
C PHE A 13 -12.47 1.14 -28.76
N PHE A 14 -11.56 1.76 -29.51
CA PHE A 14 -10.14 1.42 -29.51
C PHE A 14 -9.49 1.63 -28.13
N PHE A 15 -9.73 2.77 -27.49
CA PHE A 15 -9.22 3.05 -26.15
C PHE A 15 -9.77 2.08 -25.10
N LEU A 16 -11.05 1.70 -25.20
CA LEU A 16 -11.67 0.74 -24.29
C LEU A 16 -11.06 -0.67 -24.42
N GLY A 17 -10.76 -1.11 -25.65
CA GLY A 17 -10.09 -2.38 -25.91
C GLY A 17 -8.65 -2.44 -25.35
N CYS A 18 -7.91 -1.33 -25.44
CA CYS A 18 -6.53 -1.25 -24.93
C CYS A 18 -6.48 -1.38 -23.39
N ALA A 19 -7.44 -0.78 -22.68
CA ALA A 19 -7.55 -0.89 -21.23
C ALA A 19 -7.86 -2.32 -20.75
N ALA A 20 -8.59 -3.12 -21.54
CA ALA A 20 -8.91 -4.51 -21.20
C ALA A 20 -7.71 -5.47 -21.26
N MET A 21 -6.61 -5.06 -21.92
CA MET A 21 -5.39 -5.87 -22.04
C MET A 21 -4.34 -5.56 -20.96
N ALA A 22 -4.62 -4.63 -20.05
CA ALA A 22 -3.72 -4.27 -18.96
C ALA A 22 -3.75 -5.35 -17.87
N ASN A 23 -2.80 -6.28 -17.91
CA ASN A 23 -2.59 -7.26 -16.84
C ASN A 23 -1.47 -6.75 -15.92
N ALA A 24 -1.79 -6.48 -14.65
CA ALA A 24 -0.78 -6.22 -13.63
C ALA A 24 -0.11 -7.54 -13.24
N GLN A 25 1.17 -7.71 -13.58
CA GLN A 25 1.92 -8.90 -13.17
C GLN A 25 2.37 -8.75 -11.72
N PHE A 26 1.78 -9.54 -10.81
CA PHE A 26 2.33 -9.72 -9.47
C PHE A 26 3.35 -10.85 -9.49
N THR A 27 4.58 -10.60 -9.96
CA THR A 27 5.70 -11.55 -9.85
C THR A 27 6.40 -11.46 -8.48
N ARG A 28 5.66 -11.20 -7.41
CA ARG A 28 6.25 -11.09 -6.06
C ARG A 28 5.57 -12.04 -5.08
N HIS A 29 6.35 -12.97 -4.54
CA HIS A 29 5.95 -13.73 -3.37
C HIS A 29 5.98 -12.80 -2.16
N ILE A 30 4.82 -12.55 -1.54
CA ILE A 30 4.74 -11.80 -0.29
C ILE A 30 4.85 -12.82 0.85
N ILE A 31 5.95 -12.75 1.60
CA ILE A 31 6.14 -13.57 2.79
C ILE A 31 5.56 -12.80 3.97
N TRP A 32 4.52 -13.35 4.58
CA TRP A 32 3.92 -12.82 5.80
C TRP A 32 4.41 -13.65 6.99
N LEU A 33 5.16 -13.01 7.87
CA LEU A 33 5.58 -13.66 9.12
C LEU A 33 4.45 -13.51 10.14
N LYS A 34 3.91 -14.64 10.62
CA LYS A 34 2.84 -14.67 11.63
C LYS A 34 3.32 -14.13 12.99
N ASN A 35 4.60 -14.32 13.30
CA ASN A 35 5.21 -13.94 14.58
C ASN A 35 6.47 -13.11 14.30
N LYS A 36 6.62 -11.98 15.00
CA LYS A 36 7.83 -11.14 14.94
C LYS A 36 8.93 -11.55 15.93
N GLY A 37 8.75 -12.66 16.65
CA GLY A 37 9.72 -13.21 17.61
C GLY A 37 9.61 -12.60 19.01
N GLY A 38 10.62 -12.84 19.85
CA GLY A 38 10.73 -12.28 21.20
C GLY A 38 11.15 -10.81 21.17
N ASN A 39 10.19 -9.92 20.96
CA ASN A 39 10.46 -8.49 20.85
C ASN A 39 10.75 -7.87 22.24
N THR A 40 11.84 -7.12 22.38
CA THR A 40 12.16 -6.37 23.60
C THR A 40 11.47 -5.00 23.64
N PHE A 41 10.91 -4.54 22.52
CA PHE A 41 10.16 -3.29 22.45
C PHE A 41 8.73 -3.47 22.98
N SER A 42 8.24 -2.43 23.67
CA SER A 42 6.89 -2.37 24.21
C SER A 42 6.06 -1.33 23.48
N LEU A 43 4.78 -1.62 23.25
CA LEU A 43 3.81 -0.66 22.70
C LEU A 43 3.61 0.57 23.58
N SER A 44 3.94 0.48 24.88
CA SER A 44 3.87 1.62 25.81
C SER A 44 5.01 2.63 25.63
N ASN A 45 6.09 2.27 24.92
CA ASN A 45 7.23 3.14 24.65
C ASN A 45 7.55 3.21 23.13
N PRO A 46 6.66 3.82 22.32
CA PRO A 46 6.85 3.89 20.87
C PRO A 46 8.10 4.65 20.44
N SER A 47 8.61 5.58 21.25
CA SER A 47 9.85 6.31 20.96
C SER A 47 11.09 5.42 20.88
N ALA A 48 11.04 4.19 21.38
CA ALA A 48 12.15 3.24 21.26
C ALA A 48 12.31 2.67 19.84
N TYR A 49 11.26 2.71 19.00
CA TYR A 49 11.28 2.14 17.65
C TYR A 49 10.60 3.02 16.57
N LEU A 50 9.91 4.10 16.95
CA LEU A 50 9.36 5.10 16.04
C LEU A 50 10.09 6.44 16.22
N SER A 51 10.42 7.09 15.10
CA SER A 51 10.92 8.46 15.13
C SER A 51 9.84 9.45 15.57
N ALA A 52 10.25 10.60 16.10
CA ALA A 52 9.33 11.68 16.50
C ALA A 52 8.38 12.09 15.36
N ARG A 53 8.89 12.18 14.13
CA ARG A 53 8.08 12.48 12.93
C ARG A 53 7.01 11.42 12.68
N SER A 54 7.33 10.14 12.87
CA SER A 54 6.37 9.04 12.69
C SER A 54 5.28 9.06 13.75
N ILE A 55 5.63 9.34 15.01
CA ILE A 55 4.66 9.48 16.11
C ILE A 55 3.71 10.65 15.83
N GLN A 56 4.25 11.83 15.50
CA GLN A 56 3.45 13.01 15.19
C GLN A 56 2.46 12.75 14.04
N ARG A 57 2.92 12.13 12.94
CA ARG A 57 2.06 11.80 11.80
C ARG A 57 0.90 10.89 12.21
N ARG A 58 1.16 9.88 13.05
CA ARG A 58 0.12 8.97 13.56
C ARG A 58 -0.91 9.71 14.39
N THR A 59 -0.47 10.58 15.29
CA THR A 59 -1.37 11.44 16.09
C THR A 59 -2.24 12.31 15.18
N SER A 60 -1.66 12.98 14.19
CA SER A 60 -2.40 13.79 13.22
C SER A 60 -3.42 12.99 12.41
N GLN A 61 -3.12 11.73 12.10
CA GLN A 61 -3.96 10.85 11.28
C GLN A 61 -4.86 9.92 12.10
N GLN A 62 -4.86 10.05 13.44
CA GLN A 62 -5.62 9.18 14.34
C GLN A 62 -5.32 7.67 14.13
N ILE A 63 -4.04 7.35 13.88
CA ILE A 63 -3.58 5.98 13.69
C ILE A 63 -3.03 5.45 15.03
N ILE A 64 -3.61 4.35 15.51
CA ILE A 64 -3.19 3.68 16.74
C ILE A 64 -1.84 3.01 16.53
N VAL A 65 -1.01 2.96 17.56
CA VAL A 65 0.23 2.15 17.58
C VAL A 65 -0.13 0.73 18.01
N ASP A 66 0.24 -0.25 17.20
CA ASP A 66 -0.06 -1.66 17.47
C ASP A 66 1.15 -2.58 17.22
N SER A 67 0.94 -3.89 17.34
CA SER A 67 2.00 -4.89 17.17
C SER A 67 2.57 -4.96 15.75
N THR A 68 1.90 -4.41 14.75
CA THR A 68 2.41 -4.37 13.37
C THR A 68 3.60 -3.41 13.24
N ASP A 69 3.69 -2.44 14.15
CA ASP A 69 4.74 -1.42 14.19
C ASP A 69 6.03 -1.88 14.84
N LEU A 70 5.96 -2.98 15.58
CA LEU A 70 7.13 -3.56 16.22
C LEU A 70 8.13 -4.03 15.15
N PRO A 71 9.44 -3.79 15.33
CA PRO A 71 10.45 -4.27 14.40
C PRO A 71 10.55 -5.81 14.43
N VAL A 72 11.26 -6.39 13.47
CA VAL A 72 11.59 -7.83 13.53
C VAL A 72 12.60 -8.04 14.67
N SER A 73 12.39 -9.08 15.48
CA SER A 73 13.34 -9.48 16.53
C SER A 73 14.76 -9.61 15.97
N SER A 74 15.76 -9.07 16.69
CA SER A 74 17.18 -9.33 16.44
C SER A 74 17.71 -10.56 17.18
N VAL A 75 16.88 -11.12 18.06
CA VAL A 75 17.12 -12.35 18.83
C VAL A 75 16.66 -13.55 18.02
#